data_AF-A0A9J6C938-F1
#
_entry.id   AF-A0A9J6C938-F1
#
_cell.length_a   1.000
_cell.length_b   1.000
_cell.length_c   1.000
_cell.angle_alpha   90.00
_cell.angle_beta   90.00
_cell.angle_gamma   90.00
#
_symmetry.space_group_name_H-M   'P 1'
#
loop_
_entity.id
_entity.type
_entity.pdbx_description
1 polymer ?
#
loop_
_entity_poly.entity_id
_entity_poly.type
_entity_poly.pdbx_seq_one_letter_code
_entity_poly.pdbx_strand_id
1 'polypeptide(L)'
;MNKGADTVIIFGGSYCIIMSIIMITLSILSISAYHCEYEEEMMKSPVSYMLFLIYFRSIECSDHFSWKHLRISKLPRNGTLILNNMPTENTATSRTHALAHAYLVLNIFLLVATLSLFAIFTQKGKNKIRTYALFVLPFLIIFFSTILLDFIAMIFYIKDDIRHESSIGLMNTLEVRNQRLFLVDFNRIPEHVRTLPSKIMIVFTTKCVIGFITNIFLLIVIMFSGWEFVDHNKFHYSTSANELNEISLKKNKEINLHISNTIYANHSRQSIS
;
A
#
# COMPACT_ATOMS: atom_id res chain seq x y z
N MET A 1 11.76 0.89 29.38
CA MET A 1 10.82 0.64 28.27
C MET A 1 9.70 1.66 28.39
N ASN A 2 9.44 2.43 27.34
CA ASN A 2 8.47 3.52 27.35
C ASN A 2 7.09 2.93 27.01
N LYS A 3 6.16 2.87 27.98
CA LYS A 3 4.83 2.23 27.82
C LYS A 3 4.04 2.71 26.59
N GLY A 4 4.31 3.94 26.14
CA GLY A 4 3.68 4.50 24.93
C GLY A 4 4.10 3.83 23.62
N ALA A 5 5.38 3.48 23.45
CA ALA A 5 5.88 2.91 22.20
C ALA A 5 5.34 1.49 21.96
N ASP A 6 5.30 0.67 23.01
CA ASP A 6 4.78 -0.71 22.93
C ASP A 6 3.29 -0.71 22.54
N THR A 7 2.51 0.25 23.04
CA THR A 7 1.08 0.38 22.73
C THR A 7 0.85 0.76 21.27
N VAL A 8 1.65 1.69 20.73
CA VAL A 8 1.56 2.11 19.32
C VAL A 8 1.90 0.96 18.38
N ILE A 9 2.92 0.18 18.68
CA ILE A 9 3.34 -0.95 17.84
C ILE A 9 2.28 -2.05 17.85
N ILE A 10 1.72 -2.39 19.01
CA ILE A 10 0.67 -3.41 19.11
C ILE A 10 -0.59 -2.96 18.38
N PHE A 11 -1.04 -1.74 18.63
CA PHE A 11 -2.24 -1.20 17.96
C PHE A 11 -2.02 -1.07 16.45
N GLY A 12 -0.95 -0.39 16.02
CA GLY A 12 -0.64 -0.21 14.60
C GLY A 12 -0.42 -1.54 13.87
N GLY A 13 0.28 -2.49 14.49
CA GLY A 13 0.48 -3.83 13.94
C GLY A 13 -0.81 -4.61 13.80
N SER A 14 -1.67 -4.64 14.83
CA SER A 14 -2.97 -5.32 14.76
C SER A 14 -3.88 -4.73 13.68
N TYR A 15 -3.90 -3.40 13.56
CA TYR A 15 -4.62 -2.68 12.53
C TYR A 15 -4.10 -3.04 11.13
N CYS A 16 -2.78 -3.06 10.93
CA CYS A 16 -2.18 -3.46 9.64
C CYS A 16 -2.54 -4.89 9.27
N ILE A 17 -2.57 -5.83 10.22
CA ILE A 17 -2.97 -7.21 9.96
C ILE A 17 -4.43 -7.27 9.49
N ILE A 18 -5.35 -6.65 10.24
CA ILE A 18 -6.78 -6.66 9.92
C ILE A 18 -7.02 -6.02 8.55
N MET A 19 -6.44 -4.85 8.30
CA MET A 19 -6.60 -4.16 7.02
C MET A 19 -5.97 -4.93 5.86
N SER A 20 -4.80 -5.55 6.06
CA SER A 20 -4.16 -6.36 5.02
C SER A 20 -5.04 -7.55 4.64
N ILE A 21 -5.63 -8.25 5.61
CA ILE A 21 -6.55 -9.36 5.34
C ILE A 21 -7.77 -8.90 4.55
N ILE A 22 -8.40 -7.79 4.97
CA ILE A 22 -9.56 -7.22 4.26
C ILE A 22 -9.19 -6.88 2.81
N MET A 23 -8.07 -6.19 2.61
CA MET A 23 -7.63 -5.77 1.26
C MET A 23 -7.23 -6.96 0.38
N ILE A 24 -6.62 -8.00 0.94
CA ILE A 24 -6.33 -9.25 0.23
C ILE A 24 -7.63 -9.88 -0.25
N THR A 25 -8.62 -10.03 0.63
CA THR A 25 -9.93 -10.60 0.27
C THR A 25 -10.62 -9.77 -0.81
N LEU A 26 -10.66 -8.44 -0.67
CA LEU A 26 -11.25 -7.55 -1.68
C LEU A 26 -10.50 -7.63 -3.02
N SER A 27 -9.18 -7.79 -3.01
CA SER A 27 -8.38 -7.92 -4.22
C SER A 27 -8.65 -9.26 -4.93
N ILE A 28 -8.79 -10.35 -4.17
CA ILE A 28 -9.17 -11.66 -4.71
C ILE A 28 -10.57 -11.58 -5.33
N LEU A 29 -11.54 -11.01 -4.61
CA LEU A 29 -12.91 -10.82 -5.13
C LEU A 29 -12.93 -9.98 -6.40
N SER A 30 -12.12 -8.92 -6.47
CA SER A 30 -11.95 -8.07 -7.65
C SER A 30 -11.36 -8.83 -8.84
N ILE A 31 -10.36 -9.67 -8.61
CA ILE A 31 -9.76 -10.52 -9.65
C ILE A 31 -10.75 -11.59 -10.12
N SER A 32 -11.43 -12.28 -9.22
CA SER A 32 -12.49 -13.25 -9.55
C SER A 32 -13.64 -12.61 -10.33
N ALA A 33 -14.03 -11.38 -9.97
CA ALA A 33 -15.04 -10.62 -10.70
C ALA A 33 -14.62 -10.31 -12.14
N TYR A 34 -13.34 -10.01 -12.37
CA TYR A 34 -12.80 -9.83 -13.73
C TYR A 34 -12.89 -11.13 -14.56
N HIS A 35 -12.76 -12.30 -13.93
CA HIS A 35 -12.92 -13.62 -14.58
C HIS A 35 -14.36 -14.16 -14.49
N CYS A 36 -15.35 -13.28 -14.25
CA CYS A 36 -16.78 -13.58 -14.31
C CYS A 36 -17.32 -14.61 -13.29
N GLU A 37 -16.58 -14.90 -12.22
CA GLU A 37 -16.96 -15.94 -11.23
C GLU A 37 -18.26 -15.58 -10.45
N TYR A 38 -18.58 -14.29 -10.34
CA TYR A 38 -19.72 -13.77 -9.56
C TYR A 38 -20.82 -13.13 -10.42
N GLU A 39 -20.96 -13.54 -11.67
CA GLU A 39 -21.89 -12.93 -12.63
C GLU A 39 -23.33 -12.83 -12.09
N GLU A 40 -23.89 -13.93 -11.58
CA GLU A 40 -25.27 -13.97 -11.10
C GLU A 40 -25.54 -12.95 -9.99
N GLU A 41 -24.56 -12.69 -9.13
CA GLU A 41 -24.70 -11.73 -8.04
C GLU A 41 -24.60 -10.28 -8.53
N MET A 42 -23.73 -10.03 -9.51
CA MET A 42 -23.55 -8.71 -10.10
C MET A 42 -24.77 -8.25 -10.91
N MET A 43 -25.56 -9.19 -11.42
CA MET A 43 -26.80 -8.92 -12.16
C MET A 43 -28.01 -8.56 -11.27
N LYS A 44 -27.96 -8.83 -9.95
CA LYS A 44 -29.13 -8.65 -9.04
C LYS A 44 -29.56 -7.20 -8.85
N SER A 45 -28.64 -6.24 -8.95
CA SER A 45 -28.90 -4.82 -8.71
C SER A 45 -28.37 -3.96 -9.85
N PRO A 46 -29.09 -2.89 -10.27
CA PRO A 46 -28.61 -2.00 -11.32
C PRO A 46 -27.29 -1.31 -10.97
N VAL A 47 -27.02 -1.07 -9.68
CA VAL A 47 -25.75 -0.51 -9.20
C VAL A 47 -24.62 -1.53 -9.33
N SER A 48 -24.85 -2.77 -8.89
CA SER A 48 -23.86 -3.84 -9.00
C SER A 48 -23.52 -4.14 -10.46
N TYR A 49 -24.53 -4.10 -11.33
CA TYR A 49 -24.33 -4.30 -12.76
C TYR A 49 -23.57 -3.13 -13.40
N MET A 50 -23.83 -1.88 -12.97
CA MET A 50 -23.04 -0.74 -13.44
C MET A 50 -21.60 -0.79 -12.94
N LEU A 51 -21.37 -1.22 -11.69
CA LEU A 51 -20.04 -1.45 -11.14
C LEU A 51 -19.27 -2.49 -11.98
N PHE A 52 -19.93 -3.60 -12.32
CA PHE A 52 -19.39 -4.61 -13.23
C PHE A 52 -19.02 -4.01 -14.59
N LEU A 53 -19.94 -3.29 -15.24
CA LEU A 53 -19.71 -2.72 -16.57
C LEU A 53 -18.57 -1.70 -16.61
N ILE A 54 -18.38 -0.92 -15.55
CA ILE A 54 -17.34 0.12 -15.50
C ILE A 54 -15.98 -0.49 -15.17
N TYR A 55 -15.91 -1.41 -14.20
CA TYR A 55 -14.65 -1.79 -13.54
C TYR A 55 -14.25 -3.26 -13.69
N PHE A 56 -15.16 -4.15 -14.09
CA PHE A 56 -14.92 -5.60 -14.16
C PHE A 56 -15.28 -6.21 -15.52
N ARG A 57 -15.57 -5.37 -16.53
CA ARG A 57 -15.98 -5.82 -17.87
C ARG A 57 -14.78 -6.37 -18.64
N SER A 58 -14.56 -7.67 -18.54
CA SER A 58 -13.51 -8.42 -19.26
C SER A 58 -14.02 -9.03 -20.56
N ILE A 59 -13.10 -9.32 -21.48
CA ILE A 59 -13.37 -10.08 -22.71
C ILE A 59 -13.83 -11.52 -22.43
N GLU A 60 -13.41 -12.07 -21.30
CA GLU A 60 -13.80 -13.41 -20.85
C GLU A 60 -15.29 -13.47 -20.50
N CYS A 61 -15.90 -12.33 -20.14
CA CYS A 61 -17.33 -12.25 -19.82
C CYS A 61 -18.20 -11.95 -21.04
N SER A 62 -17.67 -12.06 -22.26
CA SER A 62 -18.33 -11.56 -23.48
C SER A 62 -19.67 -12.22 -23.80
N ASP A 63 -19.87 -13.48 -23.40
CA ASP A 63 -21.13 -14.20 -23.63
C ASP A 63 -22.24 -13.85 -22.62
N HIS A 64 -21.88 -13.09 -21.57
CA HIS A 64 -22.66 -13.00 -20.33
C HIS A 64 -23.24 -11.61 -20.05
N PHE A 65 -22.70 -10.55 -20.63
CA PHE A 65 -23.22 -9.20 -20.41
C PHE A 65 -24.34 -8.82 -21.40
N SER A 66 -25.49 -8.38 -20.88
CA SER A 66 -26.61 -7.89 -21.69
C SER A 66 -27.05 -6.50 -21.28
N TRP A 67 -26.95 -5.53 -22.20
CA TRP A 67 -27.40 -4.15 -22.01
C TRP A 67 -28.91 -4.02 -21.71
N LYS A 68 -29.68 -5.09 -21.92
CA LYS A 68 -31.09 -5.19 -21.55
C LYS A 68 -31.33 -4.96 -20.05
N HIS A 69 -30.38 -5.33 -19.19
CA HIS A 69 -30.47 -5.12 -17.73
C HIS A 69 -30.47 -3.63 -17.35
N LEU A 70 -29.88 -2.76 -18.17
CA LEU A 70 -29.94 -1.30 -18.01
C LEU A 70 -31.16 -0.67 -18.70
N ARG A 71 -32.12 -1.48 -19.20
CA ARG A 71 -33.31 -1.04 -19.95
C ARG A 71 -33.00 -0.24 -21.22
N ILE A 72 -31.78 -0.38 -21.75
CA ILE A 72 -31.36 0.19 -23.04
C ILE A 72 -31.99 -0.69 -24.12
N SER A 73 -33.16 -0.29 -24.61
CA SER A 73 -34.09 -1.15 -25.36
C SER A 73 -34.12 -0.86 -26.86
N LYS A 74 -33.48 0.22 -27.33
CA LYS A 74 -33.41 0.56 -28.75
C LYS A 74 -32.14 0.01 -29.39
N LEU A 75 -32.05 -1.31 -29.53
CA LEU A 75 -31.23 -1.90 -30.58
C LEU A 75 -32.07 -1.96 -31.86
N PRO A 76 -31.69 -1.26 -32.96
CA PRO A 76 -32.29 -1.45 -34.26
C PRO A 76 -32.39 -2.95 -34.62
N ARG A 77 -33.45 -3.34 -35.35
CA ARG A 77 -33.81 -4.74 -35.71
C ARG A 77 -32.68 -5.61 -36.31
N ASN A 78 -31.54 -5.02 -36.67
CA ASN A 78 -30.29 -5.74 -36.97
C ASN A 78 -29.40 -5.83 -35.72
N GLY A 79 -29.95 -6.39 -34.64
CA GLY A 79 -29.39 -6.34 -33.28
C GLY A 79 -28.06 -7.06 -33.05
N THR A 80 -27.53 -7.77 -34.04
CA THR A 80 -26.23 -8.47 -33.98
C THR A 80 -25.06 -7.58 -34.39
N LEU A 81 -25.28 -6.51 -35.17
CA LEU A 81 -24.22 -5.69 -35.75
C LEU A 81 -23.71 -4.57 -34.83
N ILE A 82 -24.44 -4.26 -33.76
CA ILE A 82 -24.14 -3.14 -32.85
C ILE A 82 -23.44 -3.61 -31.57
N LEU A 83 -23.59 -4.88 -31.18
CA LEU A 83 -22.80 -5.49 -30.09
C LEU A 83 -21.30 -5.54 -30.47
N ASN A 84 -20.99 -5.72 -31.76
CA ASN A 84 -19.64 -5.60 -32.33
C ASN A 84 -19.03 -4.19 -32.28
N ASN A 85 -19.80 -3.16 -31.89
CA ASN A 85 -19.36 -1.78 -31.83
C ASN A 85 -19.08 -1.26 -30.40
N MET A 86 -19.20 -2.10 -29.39
CA MET A 86 -18.76 -1.77 -28.04
C MET A 86 -17.53 -2.61 -27.71
N PRO A 87 -16.43 -2.02 -27.24
CA PRO A 87 -15.24 -2.78 -26.92
C PRO A 87 -15.52 -3.73 -25.76
N THR A 88 -14.97 -4.94 -25.85
CA THR A 88 -15.14 -6.03 -24.89
C THR A 88 -14.53 -5.72 -23.52
N GLU A 89 -13.53 -4.85 -23.50
CA GLU A 89 -12.88 -4.32 -22.29
C GLU A 89 -12.80 -2.80 -22.41
N ASN A 90 -12.79 -2.08 -21.28
CA ASN A 90 -12.47 -0.65 -21.27
C ASN A 90 -11.19 -0.38 -20.48
N THR A 91 -10.61 0.80 -20.72
CA THR A 91 -9.44 1.29 -19.99
C THR A 91 -9.63 1.33 -18.47
N ALA A 92 -10.85 1.60 -18.00
CA ALA A 92 -11.17 1.62 -16.56
C ALA A 92 -11.06 0.22 -15.91
N THR A 93 -11.56 -0.83 -16.58
CA THR A 93 -11.46 -2.21 -16.13
C THR A 93 -10.01 -2.67 -16.06
N SER A 94 -9.24 -2.49 -17.15
CA SER A 94 -7.83 -2.90 -17.19
C SER A 94 -7.02 -2.25 -16.05
N ARG A 95 -7.25 -0.96 -15.79
CA ARG A 95 -6.64 -0.25 -14.66
C ARG A 95 -7.06 -0.82 -13.31
N THR A 96 -8.35 -1.09 -13.09
CA THR A 96 -8.83 -1.67 -11.83
C THR A 96 -8.28 -3.07 -11.61
N HIS A 97 -8.17 -3.88 -12.65
CA HIS A 97 -7.57 -5.20 -12.59
C HIS A 97 -6.07 -5.15 -12.23
N ALA A 98 -5.32 -4.22 -12.83
CA ALA A 98 -3.91 -3.99 -12.47
C ALA A 98 -3.75 -3.51 -11.02
N LEU A 99 -4.62 -2.58 -10.57
CA LEU A 99 -4.64 -2.13 -9.18
C LEU A 99 -4.96 -3.26 -8.21
N ALA A 100 -5.90 -4.16 -8.55
CA ALA A 100 -6.26 -5.30 -7.72
C ALA A 100 -5.06 -6.24 -7.50
N HIS A 101 -4.30 -6.54 -8.55
CA HIS A 101 -3.06 -7.32 -8.44
C HIS A 101 -2.00 -6.61 -7.58
N ALA A 102 -1.78 -5.31 -7.81
CA ALA A 102 -0.84 -4.54 -7.01
C ALA A 102 -1.23 -4.53 -5.53
N TYR A 103 -2.52 -4.37 -5.22
CA TYR A 103 -3.04 -4.45 -3.86
C TYR A 103 -2.86 -5.83 -3.24
N LEU A 104 -3.16 -6.90 -3.98
CA LEU A 104 -2.98 -8.26 -3.49
C LEU A 104 -1.53 -8.50 -3.06
N VAL A 105 -0.59 -8.21 -3.96
CA VAL A 105 0.84 -8.43 -3.72
C VAL A 105 1.35 -7.58 -2.55
N LEU A 106 1.07 -6.28 -2.55
CA LEU A 106 1.55 -5.38 -1.50
C LEU A 106 0.95 -5.72 -0.13
N ASN A 107 -0.33 -6.09 -0.05
CA ASN A 107 -0.95 -6.43 1.24
C ASN A 107 -0.50 -7.80 1.75
N ILE A 108 -0.18 -8.77 0.88
CA ILE A 108 0.48 -10.02 1.31
C ILE A 108 1.85 -9.71 1.91
N PHE A 109 2.66 -8.89 1.24
CA PHE A 109 3.96 -8.48 1.77
C PHE A 109 3.83 -7.68 3.06
N LEU A 110 2.83 -6.80 3.18
CA LEU A 110 2.57 -6.02 4.38
C LEU A 110 2.18 -6.93 5.55
N LEU A 111 1.34 -7.93 5.30
CA LEU A 111 0.93 -8.92 6.30
C LEU A 111 2.15 -9.71 6.82
N VAL A 112 2.97 -10.25 5.92
CA VAL A 112 4.19 -10.99 6.27
C VAL A 112 5.19 -10.10 7.03
N ALA A 113 5.39 -8.87 6.58
CA ALA A 113 6.28 -7.91 7.25
C ALA A 113 5.77 -7.57 8.66
N THR A 114 4.47 -7.37 8.82
CA THR A 114 3.85 -7.07 10.13
C THR A 114 3.99 -8.24 11.09
N LEU A 115 3.73 -9.48 10.65
CA LEU A 115 3.92 -10.68 11.46
C LEU A 115 5.38 -10.87 11.87
N SER A 116 6.31 -10.61 10.95
CA SER A 116 7.74 -10.67 11.22
C SER A 116 8.16 -9.67 12.30
N LEU A 117 7.62 -8.45 12.26
CA LEU A 117 7.84 -7.45 13.32
C LEU A 117 7.34 -7.95 14.67
N PHE A 118 6.13 -8.50 14.75
CA PHE A 118 5.61 -9.07 16.01
C PHE A 118 6.49 -10.18 16.56
N ALA A 119 6.92 -11.13 15.72
CA ALA A 119 7.79 -12.23 16.14
C ALA A 119 9.10 -11.71 16.77
N ILE A 120 9.65 -10.63 16.23
CA ILE A 120 10.89 -10.02 16.73
C ILE A 120 10.68 -9.25 18.02
N PHE A 121 9.56 -8.54 18.17
CA PHE A 121 9.23 -7.84 19.42
C PHE A 121 9.15 -8.80 20.62
N THR A 122 8.77 -10.06 20.38
CA THR A 122 8.78 -11.09 21.43
C THR A 122 10.18 -11.60 21.79
N GLN A 123 11.16 -11.45 20.91
CA GLN A 123 12.53 -11.91 21.14
C GLN A 123 13.35 -10.86 21.92
N LYS A 124 13.49 -11.09 23.23
CA LYS A 124 14.39 -10.31 24.10
C LYS A 124 15.85 -10.66 23.78
N GLY A 125 16.48 -9.88 22.92
CA GLY A 125 17.94 -9.87 22.78
C GLY A 125 18.45 -10.24 21.40
N LYS A 126 18.76 -9.23 20.59
CA LYS A 126 19.76 -9.24 19.51
C LYS A 126 19.97 -7.82 18.99
N ASN A 127 21.13 -7.58 18.38
CA ASN A 127 21.61 -6.30 17.84
C ASN A 127 20.50 -5.43 17.24
N LYS A 128 20.05 -4.43 18.01
CA LYS A 128 18.84 -3.64 17.70
C LYS A 128 18.94 -2.94 16.33
N ILE A 129 20.14 -2.55 15.90
CA ILE A 129 20.40 -1.92 14.59
C ILE A 129 20.16 -2.88 13.43
N ARG A 130 20.71 -4.10 13.51
CA ARG A 130 20.53 -5.12 12.45
C ARG A 130 19.07 -5.53 12.34
N THR A 131 18.38 -5.63 13.48
CA THR A 131 16.95 -5.92 13.54
C THR A 131 16.11 -4.79 12.90
N TYR A 132 16.43 -3.54 13.20
CA TYR A 132 15.75 -2.40 12.57
C TYR A 132 15.92 -2.39 11.05
N ALA A 133 17.15 -2.55 10.57
CA ALA A 133 17.45 -2.52 9.14
C ALA A 133 16.81 -3.69 8.36
N LEU A 134 16.76 -4.89 8.94
CA LEU A 134 16.24 -6.07 8.24
C LEU A 134 14.72 -6.20 8.26
N PHE A 135 14.03 -5.61 9.24
CA PHE A 135 12.60 -5.87 9.44
C PHE A 135 11.74 -4.61 9.45
N VAL A 136 12.20 -3.53 10.09
CA VAL A 136 11.43 -2.27 10.16
C VAL A 136 11.52 -1.52 8.83
N LEU A 137 12.71 -1.46 8.21
CA LEU A 137 12.87 -0.74 6.94
C LEU A 137 12.05 -1.36 5.78
N PRO A 138 12.06 -2.69 5.54
CA PRO A 138 11.20 -3.28 4.51
C PRO A 138 9.71 -3.07 4.79
N PHE A 139 9.29 -3.19 6.05
CA PHE A 139 7.91 -2.89 6.46
C PHE A 139 7.53 -1.45 6.08
N LEU A 140 8.38 -0.48 6.39
CA LEU A 140 8.14 0.93 6.07
C LEU A 140 8.03 1.18 4.56
N ILE A 141 8.90 0.56 3.77
CA ILE A 141 8.86 0.67 2.30
C ILE A 141 7.55 0.10 1.75
N ILE A 142 7.15 -1.09 2.21
CA ILE A 142 5.89 -1.73 1.79
C ILE A 142 4.69 -0.88 2.23
N PHE A 143 4.67 -0.44 3.49
CA PHE A 143 3.57 0.37 4.04
C PHE A 143 3.44 1.71 3.30
N PHE A 144 4.56 2.40 3.05
CA PHE A 144 4.55 3.60 2.22
C PHE A 144 4.05 3.32 0.80
N SER A 145 4.46 2.21 0.20
CA SER A 145 4.00 1.81 -1.13
C SER A 145 2.49 1.56 -1.16
N THR A 146 1.90 0.99 -0.10
CA THR A 146 0.45 0.83 0.00
C THR A 146 -0.29 2.16 0.07
N ILE A 147 0.23 3.14 0.82
CA ILE A 147 -0.36 4.50 0.90
C ILE A 147 -0.25 5.21 -0.46
N LEU A 148 0.88 5.07 -1.14
CA LEU A 148 1.07 5.63 -2.47
C LEU A 148 0.06 5.02 -3.47
N LEU A 149 -0.14 3.71 -3.40
CA LEU A 149 -1.12 3.02 -4.24
C LEU A 149 -2.55 3.48 -3.94
N ASP A 150 -2.91 3.64 -2.66
CA ASP A 150 -4.20 4.22 -2.24
C ASP A 150 -4.42 5.60 -2.83
N PHE A 151 -3.40 6.46 -2.78
CA PHE A 151 -3.49 7.81 -3.33
C PHE A 151 -3.67 7.81 -4.86
N ILE A 152 -2.92 6.97 -5.58
CA ILE A 152 -3.05 6.80 -7.03
C ILE A 152 -4.45 6.31 -7.40
N ALA A 153 -4.95 5.27 -6.72
CA ALA A 153 -6.26 4.71 -6.96
C ALA A 153 -7.38 5.72 -6.65
N MET A 154 -7.26 6.45 -5.54
CA MET A 154 -8.18 7.51 -5.16
C MET A 154 -8.29 8.59 -6.25
N ILE A 155 -7.17 9.08 -6.80
CA ILE A 155 -7.19 10.07 -7.89
C ILE A 155 -7.95 9.52 -9.11
N PHE A 156 -7.70 8.27 -9.47
CA PHE A 156 -8.38 7.65 -10.61
C PHE A 156 -9.89 7.55 -10.41
N TYR A 157 -10.34 7.11 -9.24
CA TYR A 157 -11.77 6.96 -8.98
C TYR A 157 -12.50 8.29 -8.74
N ILE A 158 -11.82 9.31 -8.20
CA ILE A 158 -12.38 10.69 -8.16
C ILE A 158 -12.58 11.22 -9.58
N LYS A 159 -11.60 11.02 -10.46
CA LYS A 159 -11.70 11.43 -11.86
C LYS A 159 -12.85 10.72 -12.58
N ASP A 160 -13.08 9.45 -12.27
CA ASP A 160 -14.21 8.70 -12.80
C ASP A 160 -15.54 9.21 -12.25
N ASP A 161 -15.64 9.49 -10.94
CA ASP A 161 -16.86 10.02 -10.31
C ASP A 161 -17.32 11.33 -10.99
N ILE A 162 -16.38 12.28 -11.16
CA ILE A 162 -16.63 13.55 -11.86
C ILE A 162 -17.11 13.30 -13.31
N ARG A 163 -16.55 12.30 -14.00
CA ARG A 163 -16.98 11.96 -15.38
C ARG A 163 -18.40 11.38 -15.41
N HIS A 164 -18.74 10.55 -14.42
CA HIS A 164 -20.00 9.81 -14.37
C HIS A 164 -21.20 10.64 -13.94
N GLU A 165 -21.00 11.89 -13.48
CA GLU A 165 -22.09 12.86 -13.28
C GLU A 165 -22.87 13.11 -14.59
N SER A 166 -22.18 13.07 -15.72
CA SER A 166 -22.76 13.23 -17.05
C SER A 166 -22.94 11.88 -17.76
N SER A 167 -24.05 11.72 -18.48
CA SER A 167 -24.28 10.53 -19.31
C SER A 167 -23.22 10.37 -20.40
N ILE A 168 -22.77 11.49 -20.99
CA ILE A 168 -21.74 11.50 -22.02
C ILE A 168 -20.40 11.02 -21.44
N GLY A 169 -20.04 11.49 -20.25
CA GLY A 169 -18.83 11.05 -19.56
C GLY A 169 -18.87 9.56 -19.22
N LEU A 170 -20.01 9.04 -18.74
CA LEU A 170 -20.20 7.61 -18.53
C LEU A 170 -20.06 6.80 -19.85
N MET A 171 -20.66 7.27 -20.93
CA MET A 171 -20.55 6.63 -22.24
C MET A 171 -19.12 6.66 -22.79
N ASN A 172 -18.35 7.71 -22.50
CA ASN A 172 -16.92 7.77 -22.79
C ASN A 172 -16.14 6.72 -21.99
N THR A 173 -16.40 6.57 -20.69
CA THR A 173 -15.75 5.54 -19.84
C THR A 173 -16.08 4.12 -20.30
N LEU A 174 -17.31 3.89 -20.75
CA LEU A 174 -17.73 2.60 -21.31
C LEU A 174 -17.27 2.39 -22.76
N GLU A 175 -16.62 3.40 -23.35
CA GLU A 175 -16.08 3.43 -24.71
C GLU A 175 -17.14 3.13 -25.79
N VAL A 176 -18.35 3.70 -25.61
CA VAL A 176 -19.47 3.53 -26.54
C VAL A 176 -19.20 4.33 -27.83
N ARG A 177 -19.00 3.63 -28.96
CA ARG A 177 -18.64 4.26 -30.26
C ARG A 177 -19.72 5.18 -30.83
N ASN A 178 -21.01 4.85 -30.68
CA ASN A 178 -22.13 5.60 -31.28
C ASN A 178 -22.95 6.39 -30.25
N GLN A 179 -22.34 7.42 -29.67
CA GLN A 179 -22.92 8.09 -28.50
C GLN A 179 -24.28 8.77 -28.76
N ARG A 180 -24.45 9.36 -29.94
CA ARG A 180 -25.70 10.06 -30.30
C ARG A 180 -26.92 9.13 -30.28
N LEU A 181 -26.74 7.87 -30.66
CA LEU A 181 -27.83 6.89 -30.72
C LEU A 181 -28.32 6.49 -29.31
N PHE A 182 -27.38 6.37 -28.36
CA PHE A 182 -27.65 5.85 -27.02
C PHE A 182 -27.82 6.94 -25.95
N LEU A 183 -27.56 8.21 -26.28
CA LEU A 183 -27.64 9.32 -25.32
C LEU A 183 -29.00 9.41 -24.61
N VAL A 184 -30.10 9.20 -25.34
CA VAL A 184 -31.45 9.24 -24.77
C VAL A 184 -31.67 8.12 -23.74
N ASP A 185 -31.14 6.93 -24.00
CA ASP A 185 -31.26 5.79 -23.09
C ASP A 185 -30.35 5.95 -21.88
N PHE A 186 -29.12 6.43 -22.04
CA PHE A 186 -28.20 6.72 -20.93
C PHE A 186 -28.70 7.87 -20.03
N ASN A 187 -29.39 8.87 -20.59
CA ASN A 187 -30.04 9.93 -19.80
C ASN A 187 -31.20 9.43 -18.95
N ARG A 188 -31.76 8.25 -19.22
CA ARG A 188 -32.80 7.63 -18.39
C ARG A 188 -32.22 6.87 -17.21
N ILE A 189 -30.93 6.60 -17.20
CA ILE A 189 -30.26 5.92 -16.08
C ILE A 189 -30.21 6.91 -14.91
N PRO A 190 -30.75 6.56 -13.74
CA PRO A 190 -30.73 7.45 -12.58
C PRO A 190 -29.30 7.84 -12.19
N GLU A 191 -29.11 9.08 -11.76
CA GLU A 191 -27.80 9.61 -11.37
C GLU A 191 -27.08 8.77 -10.32
N HIS A 192 -27.81 8.27 -9.33
CA HIS A 192 -27.25 7.41 -8.29
C HIS A 192 -26.70 6.09 -8.87
N VAL A 193 -27.34 5.51 -9.89
CA VAL A 193 -26.82 4.28 -10.53
C VAL A 193 -25.53 4.56 -11.31
N ARG A 194 -25.37 5.77 -11.85
CA ARG A 194 -24.19 6.17 -12.62
C ARG A 194 -22.98 6.49 -11.73
N THR A 195 -23.18 7.21 -10.63
CA THR A 195 -22.09 7.74 -9.79
C THR A 195 -21.69 6.82 -8.63
N LEU A 196 -22.64 6.06 -8.08
CA LEU A 196 -22.40 5.22 -6.90
C LEU A 196 -21.27 4.19 -7.09
N PRO A 197 -21.08 3.55 -8.27
CA PRO A 197 -19.94 2.66 -8.50
C PRO A 197 -18.58 3.30 -8.20
N SER A 198 -18.34 4.52 -8.69
CA SER A 198 -17.07 5.23 -8.46
C SER A 198 -16.91 5.59 -6.98
N LYS A 199 -17.98 6.03 -6.32
CA LYS A 199 -17.98 6.34 -4.87
C LYS A 199 -17.67 5.09 -4.04
N ILE A 200 -18.23 3.94 -4.39
CA ILE A 200 -17.93 2.66 -3.75
C ILE A 200 -16.43 2.33 -3.89
N MET A 201 -15.87 2.47 -5.10
CA MET A 201 -14.44 2.22 -5.34
C MET A 201 -13.53 3.18 -4.56
N ILE A 202 -13.90 4.47 -4.44
CA ILE A 202 -13.18 5.45 -3.60
C ILE A 202 -13.19 5.01 -2.13
N VAL A 203 -14.35 4.64 -1.60
CA VAL A 203 -14.49 4.23 -0.19
C VAL A 203 -13.63 2.99 0.10
N PHE A 204 -13.66 1.98 -0.76
CA PHE A 204 -12.86 0.78 -0.54
C PHE A 204 -11.35 1.01 -0.67
N THR A 205 -10.91 1.77 -1.68
CA THR A 205 -9.47 2.04 -1.84
C THR A 205 -8.90 2.93 -0.75
N THR A 206 -9.68 3.90 -0.26
CA THR A 206 -9.27 4.71 0.90
C THR A 206 -9.40 3.96 2.23
N LYS A 207 -9.95 2.75 2.27
CA LYS A 207 -10.29 2.00 3.50
C LYS A 207 -11.22 2.80 4.41
N CYS A 208 -12.16 3.49 3.78
CA CYS A 208 -12.88 4.64 4.32
C CYS A 208 -11.95 5.81 4.66
N VAL A 209 -12.48 7.03 4.70
CA VAL A 209 -11.70 8.25 5.01
C VAL A 209 -10.90 8.11 6.32
N ILE A 210 -11.48 7.44 7.32
CA ILE A 210 -10.84 7.21 8.62
C ILE A 210 -9.60 6.32 8.48
N GLY A 211 -9.68 5.22 7.72
CA GLY A 211 -8.56 4.30 7.52
C GLY A 211 -7.38 4.97 6.83
N PHE A 212 -7.64 5.82 5.83
CA PHE A 212 -6.59 6.61 5.17
C PHE A 212 -5.87 7.56 6.14
N ILE A 213 -6.62 8.29 6.97
CA ILE A 213 -6.05 9.17 7.99
C ILE A 213 -5.24 8.37 9.02
N THR A 214 -5.75 7.22 9.47
CA THR A 214 -5.05 6.32 10.37
C THR A 214 -3.74 5.82 9.75
N ASN A 215 -3.71 5.46 8.46
CA ASN A 215 -2.50 5.04 7.77
C ASN A 215 -1.42 6.13 7.75
N ILE A 216 -1.81 7.36 7.42
CA ILE A 216 -0.89 8.51 7.42
C ILE A 216 -0.36 8.78 8.82
N PHE A 217 -1.24 8.78 9.82
CA PHE A 217 -0.84 8.98 11.21
C PHE A 217 0.15 7.91 11.69
N LEU A 218 -0.14 6.64 11.41
CA LEU A 218 0.76 5.52 11.75
C LEU A 218 2.11 5.66 11.05
N LEU A 219 2.13 6.04 9.76
CA LEU A 219 3.40 6.27 9.03
C LEU A 219 4.25 7.32 9.73
N ILE A 220 3.65 8.46 10.10
CA ILE A 220 4.34 9.55 10.79
C ILE A 220 4.91 9.07 12.13
N VAL A 221 4.11 8.40 12.96
CA VAL A 221 4.55 7.95 14.28
C VAL A 221 5.69 6.93 14.19
N ILE A 222 5.63 5.99 13.25
CA ILE A 222 6.70 4.98 13.06
C ILE A 222 7.98 5.64 12.52
N MET A 223 7.86 6.61 11.61
CA MET A 223 9.00 7.40 11.12
C MET A 223 9.71 8.16 12.24
N PHE A 224 8.97 8.88 13.10
CA PHE A 224 9.55 9.57 14.25
C PHE A 224 10.22 8.61 15.23
N SER A 225 9.54 7.50 15.56
CA SER A 225 10.09 6.47 16.45
C SER A 225 11.38 5.85 15.89
N GLY A 226 11.44 5.66 14.57
CA GLY A 226 12.61 5.17 13.87
C GLY A 226 13.78 6.17 13.89
N TRP A 227 13.50 7.46 13.78
CA TRP A 227 14.53 8.50 13.78
C TRP A 227 15.21 8.65 15.13
N GLU A 228 14.43 8.68 16.22
CA GLU A 228 14.97 8.66 17.60
C GLU A 228 15.88 7.44 17.85
N PHE A 229 15.51 6.29 17.28
CA PHE A 229 16.29 5.07 17.41
C PHE A 229 17.64 5.13 16.67
N VAL A 230 17.69 5.78 15.51
CA VAL A 230 18.94 5.99 14.76
C VAL A 230 19.85 6.97 15.49
N ASP A 231 19.31 8.08 15.98
CA ASP A 231 20.09 9.12 16.67
C ASP A 231 20.67 8.62 17.99
N HIS A 232 19.90 7.88 18.78
CA HIS A 232 20.38 7.29 20.04
C HIS A 232 21.54 6.30 19.81
N ASN A 233 21.53 5.55 18.71
CA ASN A 233 22.63 4.64 18.37
C ASN A 233 23.87 5.39 17.85
N LYS A 234 23.69 6.43 17.04
CA LYS A 234 24.80 7.27 16.56
C LYS A 234 25.57 7.88 17.74
N PHE A 235 24.85 8.33 18.76
CA PHE A 235 25.44 8.84 20.00
C PHE A 235 26.28 7.77 20.70
N HIS A 236 25.73 6.58 20.97
CA HIS A 236 26.47 5.51 21.65
C HIS A 236 27.72 5.03 20.91
N TYR A 237 27.66 4.91 19.57
CA TYR A 237 28.85 4.56 18.79
C TYR A 237 29.95 5.63 18.89
N SER A 238 29.57 6.91 18.89
CA SER A 238 30.53 8.00 19.07
C SER A 238 31.16 7.99 20.47
N THR A 239 30.36 7.72 21.51
CA THR A 239 30.84 7.66 22.90
C THR A 239 31.77 6.47 23.11
N SER A 240 31.39 5.27 22.66
CA SER A 240 32.22 4.08 22.80
C SER A 240 33.51 4.14 21.97
N ALA A 241 33.48 4.78 20.79
CA ALA A 241 34.70 5.02 20.00
C ALA A 241 35.64 6.00 20.70
N ASN A 242 35.10 7.05 21.34
CA ASN A 242 35.90 8.00 22.12
C ASN A 242 36.51 7.35 23.37
N GLU A 243 35.75 6.52 24.10
CA GLU A 243 36.27 5.77 25.24
C GLU A 243 37.39 4.80 24.84
N LEU A 244 37.24 4.06 23.73
CA LEU A 244 38.31 3.18 23.23
C LEU A 244 39.57 3.96 22.86
N ASN A 245 39.40 5.14 22.24
CA ASN A 245 40.51 6.02 21.90
C ASN A 245 41.21 6.54 23.16
N GLU A 246 40.49 6.97 24.19
CA GLU A 246 41.08 7.40 25.45
C GLU A 246 41.83 6.28 26.17
N ILE A 247 41.27 5.06 26.19
CA ILE A 247 41.94 3.88 26.78
C ILE A 247 43.24 3.57 26.04
N SER A 248 43.23 3.60 24.70
CA SER A 248 44.45 3.37 23.90
C SER A 248 45.51 4.45 24.14
N LEU A 249 45.10 5.72 24.27
CA LEU A 249 45.99 6.85 24.59
C LEU A 249 46.61 6.72 25.98
N LYS A 250 45.83 6.37 27.01
CA LYS A 250 46.35 6.11 28.36
C LYS A 250 47.37 4.99 28.36
N LYS A 251 47.05 3.86 27.70
CA LYS A 251 47.94 2.70 27.63
C LYS A 251 49.26 3.03 26.92
N ASN A 252 49.22 3.78 25.82
CA ASN A 252 50.43 4.25 25.15
C ASN A 252 51.27 5.18 26.02
N LYS A 253 50.63 6.05 26.82
CA LYS A 253 51.33 6.94 27.73
C LYS A 253 52.04 6.17 28.86
N GLU A 254 51.40 5.16 29.44
CA GLU A 254 52.01 4.28 30.45
C GLU A 254 53.19 3.48 29.90
N ILE A 255 53.06 2.92 28.69
CA ILE A 255 54.15 2.20 28.01
C ILE A 255 55.36 3.11 27.80
N ASN A 256 55.15 4.34 27.30
CA ASN A 256 56.23 5.30 27.09
C ASN A 256 56.92 5.71 28.40
N LEU A 257 56.15 5.86 29.49
CA LEU A 257 56.68 6.20 30.81
C LEU A 257 57.53 5.05 31.39
N HIS A 258 57.06 3.81 31.21
CA HIS A 258 57.81 2.63 31.64
C HIS A 258 59.11 2.47 30.83
N ILE A 259 59.09 2.68 29.51
CA ILE A 259 60.28 2.62 28.66
C ILE A 259 61.30 3.69 29.09
N SER A 260 60.89 4.94 29.25
CA SER A 260 61.78 6.01 29.73
C SER A 260 62.43 5.68 31.08
N ASN A 261 61.64 5.24 32.06
CA ASN A 261 62.18 4.88 33.38
C ASN A 261 63.17 3.72 33.32
N THR A 262 62.95 2.74 32.43
CA THR A 262 63.86 1.60 32.24
C THR A 262 65.16 2.03 31.56
N ILE A 263 65.09 2.95 30.59
CA ILE A 263 66.27 3.53 29.93
C ILE A 263 67.10 4.34 30.94
N TYR A 264 66.47 5.21 31.73
CA TYR A 264 67.15 6.00 32.76
C TYR A 264 67.80 5.11 33.85
N ALA A 265 67.13 4.04 34.28
CA ALA A 265 67.67 3.08 35.24
C ALA A 265 68.89 2.29 34.71
N ASN A 266 68.89 1.96 33.41
CA ASN A 266 70.05 1.32 32.77
C ASN A 266 71.22 2.29 32.56
N HIS A 267 70.92 3.54 32.20
CA HIS A 267 71.95 4.56 31.97
C HIS A 267 72.67 4.96 33.28
N SER A 268 71.94 5.00 34.39
CA SER A 268 72.49 5.28 35.73
C SER A 268 73.31 4.12 36.32
N ARG A 269 73.03 2.87 35.92
CA ARG A 269 73.87 1.72 36.29
C ARG A 269 75.23 1.71 35.57
N GLN A 270 75.29 2.18 34.32
CA GLN A 270 76.54 2.26 33.56
C GLN A 270 77.46 3.40 34.02
N SER A 271 76.94 4.43 34.69
CA SER A 271 77.75 5.53 35.23
C SER A 271 78.40 5.25 36.60
N ILE A 272 78.14 4.08 37.19
CA ILE A 272 78.66 3.69 38.52
C ILE A 272 79.69 2.54 38.42
N SER A 273 79.90 1.99 37.21
CA SER A 273 80.99 1.05 36.89
C SER A 273 82.14 1.78 36.19
#